data_AF-A0A1E5HBW2-F1
#
_entry.id   AF-A0A1E5HBW2-F1
#
_cell.length_a   1.000
_cell.length_b   1.000
_cell.length_c   1.000
_cell.angle_alpha   90.00
_cell.angle_beta   90.00
_cell.angle_gamma   90.00
#
_symmetry.space_group_name_H-M   'P 1'
#
loop_
_entity.id
_entity.type
_entity.pdbx_description
1 polymer ?
#
loop_
_entity_poly.entity_id
_entity_poly.type
_entity_poly.pdbx_seq_one_letter_code
_entity_poly.pdbx_strand_id
1 'polypeptide(L)'
;MGLKFIVSEAQARSLQATQVSSQAQQAVSSLQQSIQLFLSAPLSSKAYDSAKNYFMVAYTPICQSIIMTAEAFTSAHKKFVSEYQATVGGEDIDEDKIQAEIDQYQELLHTIDDLIRDAKRPRPDLERRSMNAYEAMQKRKEKLEKLRTYSAQSASFFSEYTSSQQELNNGIAQVKDCKAWNASTGTFDLKKLDMSWAKPINERWKRSPIYLDKQIEAILNSSDSDAVKTAKIVKAYEDYLYELNKVALNEYNNTRKKYGDEWFSKDPKMKDIIDDIEQRLSNYLIQSGVDIKAVVRNMGNDILKANGTKDGMSPLDYLYFASIVDTGAPLDLKTRAYSEDYDFSIWSRNWTGDMSGDYLGNYLFGYFGQGFLMFDGSVLKLSAGAAQAWSDKDIAKWLKNMKAGNFGDNPNDAQYIEDGIKDYKNQKGIN
;
A
#
# COMPACT_ATOMS: atom_id res chain seq x y z
N MET A 1 -13.73 -20.74 33.61
CA MET A 1 -13.75 -19.28 33.48
C MET A 1 -13.92 -19.00 32.00
N GLY A 2 -15.03 -18.35 31.62
CA GLY A 2 -15.34 -18.05 30.22
C GLY A 2 -14.41 -16.99 29.62
N LEU A 3 -14.49 -16.82 28.30
CA LEU A 3 -13.76 -15.79 27.58
C LEU A 3 -14.18 -14.39 28.02
N LYS A 4 -13.21 -13.50 28.16
CA LYS A 4 -13.42 -12.08 28.45
C LYS A 4 -12.67 -11.24 27.45
N PHE A 5 -13.34 -10.22 26.92
CA PHE A 5 -12.73 -9.25 26.03
C PHE A 5 -13.07 -7.85 26.50
N ILE A 6 -12.03 -7.06 26.80
CA ILE A 6 -12.15 -5.66 27.18
C ILE A 6 -11.61 -4.81 26.04
N VAL A 7 -12.49 -4.07 25.37
CA VAL A 7 -12.17 -3.29 24.18
C VAL A 7 -11.14 -2.22 24.48
N SER A 8 -11.28 -1.55 25.62
CA SER A 8 -10.33 -0.50 26.04
C SER A 8 -8.92 -1.05 26.31
N GLU A 9 -8.80 -2.25 26.87
CA GLU A 9 -7.50 -2.91 27.06
C GLU A 9 -6.89 -3.33 25.73
N ALA A 10 -7.66 -3.92 24.83
CA ALA A 10 -7.19 -4.31 23.50
C ALA A 10 -6.72 -3.08 22.69
N GLN A 11 -7.45 -1.97 22.76
CA GLN A 11 -7.06 -0.69 22.18
C GLN A 11 -5.78 -0.14 22.81
N ALA A 12 -5.66 -0.18 24.14
CA ALA A 12 -4.44 0.25 24.84
C ALA A 12 -3.22 -0.57 24.43
N ARG A 13 -3.37 -1.90 24.24
CA ARG A 13 -2.31 -2.78 23.72
C ARG A 13 -1.93 -2.43 22.28
N SER A 14 -2.90 -2.10 21.43
CA SER A 14 -2.64 -1.65 20.06
C SER A 14 -1.87 -0.33 19.99
N LEU A 15 -2.18 0.61 20.89
CA LEU A 15 -1.41 1.85 21.04
C LEU A 15 0.02 1.59 21.55
N GLN A 16 0.18 0.70 22.54
CA GLN A 16 1.51 0.28 23.02
C GLN A 16 2.33 -0.38 21.90
N ALA A 17 1.71 -1.21 21.07
CA ALA A 17 2.39 -1.83 19.92
C ALA A 17 2.91 -0.78 18.92
N THR A 18 2.11 0.25 18.65
CA THR A 18 2.53 1.39 17.82
C THR A 18 3.72 2.14 18.43
N GLN A 19 3.72 2.33 19.75
CA GLN A 19 4.84 2.98 20.46
C GLN A 19 6.12 2.15 20.38
N VAL A 20 6.05 0.83 20.58
CA VAL A 20 7.20 -0.08 20.44
C VAL A 20 7.74 -0.04 19.01
N SER A 21 6.86 0.01 18.01
CA SER A 21 7.29 0.13 16.60
C SER A 21 8.05 1.43 16.33
N SER A 22 7.57 2.55 16.86
CA SER A 22 8.27 3.84 16.76
C SER A 22 9.66 3.79 17.42
N GLN A 23 9.77 3.17 18.61
CA GLN A 23 11.07 2.98 19.28
C GLN A 23 12.02 2.09 18.48
N ALA A 24 11.51 1.01 17.87
CA ALA A 24 12.30 0.13 17.01
C ALA A 24 12.84 0.89 15.79
N GLN A 25 12.00 1.72 15.15
CA GLN A 25 12.42 2.57 14.03
C GLN A 25 13.51 3.57 14.45
N GLN A 26 13.38 4.23 15.60
CA GLN A 26 14.40 5.15 16.14
C GLN A 26 15.73 4.45 16.42
N ALA A 27 15.68 3.26 17.02
CA ALA A 27 16.87 2.45 17.28
C ALA A 27 17.56 2.04 15.98
N VAL A 28 16.78 1.61 14.98
CA VAL A 28 17.32 1.26 13.65
C VAL A 28 17.90 2.48 12.96
N SER A 29 17.26 3.64 12.99
CA SER A 29 17.80 4.88 12.42
C SER A 29 19.15 5.25 13.05
N SER A 30 19.26 5.15 14.38
CA SER A 30 20.51 5.40 15.11
C SER A 30 21.62 4.42 14.72
N LEU A 31 21.27 3.13 14.58
CA LEU A 31 22.19 2.09 14.13
C LEU A 31 22.65 2.32 12.68
N GLN A 32 21.72 2.62 11.77
CA GLN A 32 22.02 2.92 10.37
C GLN A 32 22.93 4.15 10.25
N GLN A 33 22.67 5.21 11.03
CA GLN A 33 23.53 6.39 11.07
C GLN A 33 24.93 6.05 11.57
N SER A 34 25.05 5.25 12.62
CA SER A 34 26.35 4.82 13.17
C SER A 34 27.14 3.99 12.16
N ILE A 35 26.47 3.06 11.46
CA ILE A 35 27.08 2.28 10.38
C ILE A 35 27.53 3.22 9.26
N GLN A 36 26.68 4.15 8.83
CA GLN A 36 27.02 5.08 7.75
C GLN A 36 28.23 5.96 8.10
N LEU A 37 28.30 6.48 9.33
CA LEU A 37 29.46 7.23 9.83
C LEU A 37 30.74 6.38 9.78
N PHE A 38 30.65 5.11 10.19
CA PHE A 38 31.78 4.18 10.11
C PHE A 38 32.20 3.88 8.67
N LEU A 39 31.25 3.66 7.76
CA LEU A 39 31.53 3.40 6.34
C LEU A 39 32.21 4.62 5.67
N SER A 40 31.76 5.83 6.01
CA SER A 40 32.27 7.09 5.46
C SER A 40 33.60 7.56 6.08
N ALA A 41 34.07 6.95 7.18
CA ALA A 41 35.35 7.32 7.77
C ALA A 41 36.50 7.11 6.78
N PRO A 42 37.48 8.03 6.67
CA PRO A 42 38.58 7.95 5.69
C PRO A 42 39.64 6.88 6.02
N LEU A 43 39.36 6.00 6.98
CA LEU A 43 40.21 4.89 7.38
C LEU A 43 40.13 3.76 6.36
N SER A 44 41.29 3.32 5.86
CA SER A 44 41.41 2.19 4.94
C SER A 44 42.60 1.32 5.32
N SER A 45 42.35 0.02 5.41
CA SER A 45 43.30 -1.07 5.61
C SER A 45 42.54 -2.38 5.39
N LYS A 46 43.22 -3.50 5.18
CA LYS A 46 42.55 -4.81 5.05
C LYS A 46 41.56 -5.09 6.20
N ALA A 47 41.93 -4.76 7.43
CA ALA A 47 41.06 -4.91 8.60
C ALA A 47 39.84 -3.99 8.51
N TYR A 48 40.05 -2.69 8.32
CA TYR A 48 38.99 -1.68 8.21
C TYR A 48 38.04 -1.95 7.04
N ASP A 49 38.57 -2.26 5.86
CA ASP A 49 37.78 -2.51 4.65
C ASP A 49 36.92 -3.78 4.82
N SER A 50 37.47 -4.83 5.43
CA SER A 50 36.71 -6.04 5.75
C SER A 50 35.61 -5.79 6.79
N ALA A 51 35.87 -4.93 7.78
CA ALA A 51 34.89 -4.53 8.79
C ALA A 51 33.74 -3.71 8.15
N LYS A 52 34.07 -2.74 7.29
CA LYS A 52 33.08 -1.97 6.53
C LYS A 52 32.17 -2.89 5.72
N ASN A 53 32.75 -3.83 4.99
CA ASN A 53 31.99 -4.83 4.24
C ASN A 53 31.10 -5.69 5.16
N TYR A 54 31.63 -6.14 6.31
CA TYR A 54 30.87 -6.92 7.28
C TYR A 54 29.64 -6.15 7.81
N PHE A 55 29.81 -4.93 8.30
CA PHE A 55 28.69 -4.14 8.83
C PHE A 55 27.67 -3.81 7.74
N MET A 56 28.11 -3.46 6.53
CA MET A 56 27.21 -3.20 5.41
C MET A 56 26.38 -4.44 5.04
N VAL A 57 27.02 -5.60 4.90
CA VAL A 57 26.36 -6.82 4.40
C VAL A 57 25.52 -7.51 5.47
N ALA A 58 25.99 -7.58 6.71
CA ALA A 58 25.30 -8.30 7.79
C ALA A 58 24.20 -7.46 8.46
N TYR A 59 24.41 -6.16 8.68
CA TYR A 59 23.46 -5.35 9.45
C TYR A 59 22.34 -4.73 8.62
N THR A 60 22.53 -4.52 7.31
CA THR A 60 21.45 -4.04 6.43
C THR A 60 20.18 -4.89 6.53
N PRO A 61 20.23 -6.22 6.30
CA PRO A 61 19.03 -7.06 6.44
C PRO A 61 18.52 -7.15 7.89
N ILE A 62 19.37 -7.01 8.92
CA ILE A 62 18.91 -6.96 10.32
C ILE A 62 18.06 -5.70 10.55
N CYS A 63 18.54 -4.53 10.12
CA CYS A 63 17.81 -3.26 10.23
C CYS A 63 16.45 -3.33 9.53
N GLN A 64 16.42 -3.88 8.32
CA GLN A 64 15.17 -4.09 7.58
C GLN A 64 14.22 -5.05 8.32
N SER A 65 14.74 -6.16 8.83
CA SER A 65 13.96 -7.16 9.56
C SER A 65 13.37 -6.61 10.86
N ILE A 66 14.11 -5.78 11.60
CA ILE A 66 13.60 -5.10 12.81
C ILE A 66 12.39 -4.23 12.46
N ILE A 67 12.50 -3.40 11.42
CA ILE A 67 11.41 -2.52 10.99
C ILE A 67 10.19 -3.34 10.55
N MET A 68 10.40 -4.37 9.72
CA MET A 68 9.31 -5.22 9.23
C MET A 68 8.63 -6.00 10.37
N THR A 69 9.40 -6.53 11.33
CA THR A 69 8.86 -7.24 12.48
C THR A 69 8.02 -6.31 13.36
N ALA A 70 8.47 -5.06 13.56
CA ALA A 70 7.73 -4.05 14.28
C ALA A 70 6.42 -3.63 13.59
N GLU A 71 6.42 -3.60 12.25
CA GLU A 71 5.21 -3.33 11.47
C GLU A 71 4.22 -4.49 11.54
N ALA A 72 4.69 -5.73 11.37
CA ALA A 72 3.86 -6.92 11.52
C ALA A 72 3.25 -7.00 12.94
N PHE A 73 4.00 -6.60 13.97
CA PHE A 73 3.52 -6.51 15.35
C PHE A 73 2.37 -5.51 15.51
N THR A 74 2.53 -4.33 14.92
CA THR A 74 1.53 -3.24 14.94
C THR A 74 0.29 -3.64 14.16
N SER A 75 0.47 -4.20 12.96
CA SER A 75 -0.62 -4.67 12.10
C SER A 75 -1.42 -5.79 12.75
N ALA A 76 -0.76 -6.74 13.42
CA ALA A 76 -1.44 -7.81 14.14
C ALA A 76 -2.32 -7.28 15.29
N HIS A 77 -1.85 -6.31 16.07
CA HIS A 77 -2.65 -5.69 17.14
C HIS A 77 -3.81 -4.86 16.61
N LYS A 78 -3.61 -4.09 15.53
CA LYS A 78 -4.69 -3.37 14.86
C LYS A 78 -5.75 -4.34 14.35
N LYS A 79 -5.33 -5.42 13.69
CA LYS A 79 -6.22 -6.47 13.19
C LYS A 79 -6.99 -7.16 14.32
N PHE A 80 -6.32 -7.49 15.43
CA PHE A 80 -6.98 -8.05 16.62
C PHE A 80 -8.14 -7.16 17.09
N VAL A 81 -7.93 -5.84 17.21
CA VAL A 81 -9.01 -4.92 17.60
C VAL A 81 -10.10 -4.83 16.52
N SER A 82 -9.73 -4.61 15.25
CA SER A 82 -10.72 -4.37 14.19
C SER A 82 -11.57 -5.60 13.88
N GLU A 83 -10.99 -6.81 13.88
CA GLU A 83 -11.71 -8.05 13.62
C GLU A 83 -12.69 -8.38 14.76
N TYR A 84 -12.33 -8.05 16.01
CA TYR A 84 -13.28 -8.16 17.12
C TYR A 84 -14.48 -7.23 16.91
N GLN A 85 -14.22 -5.97 16.57
CA GLN A 85 -15.27 -4.98 16.34
C GLN A 85 -16.19 -5.36 15.17
N ALA A 86 -15.63 -5.92 14.10
CA ALA A 86 -16.37 -6.35 12.92
C ALA A 86 -17.17 -7.64 13.17
N THR A 87 -16.60 -8.62 13.88
CA THR A 87 -17.20 -9.95 14.05
C THR A 87 -18.13 -10.01 15.24
N VAL A 88 -17.67 -9.48 16.37
CA VAL A 88 -18.32 -9.63 17.67
C VAL A 88 -19.14 -8.38 17.94
N GLY A 89 -18.51 -7.20 18.02
CA GLY A 89 -19.14 -5.90 18.24
C GLY A 89 -18.22 -4.90 18.95
N GLY A 90 -18.74 -3.70 19.23
CA GLY A 90 -17.96 -2.61 19.82
C GLY A 90 -17.88 -2.59 21.35
N GLU A 91 -18.51 -3.56 22.03
CA GLU A 91 -18.64 -3.60 23.49
C GLU A 91 -17.76 -4.65 24.18
N ASP A 92 -17.53 -4.44 25.48
CA ASP A 92 -16.89 -5.42 26.35
C ASP A 92 -17.78 -6.66 26.53
N ILE A 93 -17.16 -7.83 26.59
CA ILE A 93 -17.86 -9.11 26.72
C ILE A 93 -17.28 -9.95 27.85
N ASP A 94 -18.21 -10.56 28.59
CA ASP A 94 -17.95 -11.60 29.57
C ASP A 94 -18.84 -12.81 29.23
N GLU A 95 -18.23 -13.88 28.71
CA GLU A 95 -18.94 -15.10 28.30
C GLU A 95 -19.80 -15.67 29.41
N ASP A 96 -19.31 -15.65 30.66
CA ASP A 96 -20.03 -16.20 31.80
C ASP A 96 -21.33 -15.42 32.06
N LYS A 97 -21.34 -14.09 31.82
CA LYS A 97 -22.55 -13.26 31.93
C LYS A 97 -23.54 -13.54 30.81
N ILE A 98 -23.05 -13.66 29.57
CA ILE A 98 -23.92 -13.96 28.42
C ILE A 98 -24.55 -15.35 28.58
N GLN A 99 -23.81 -16.32 29.08
CA GLN A 99 -24.34 -17.65 29.36
C GLN A 99 -25.42 -17.59 30.46
N ALA A 100 -25.20 -16.85 31.54
CA ALA A 100 -26.22 -16.66 32.57
C ALA A 100 -27.50 -15.99 32.03
N GLU A 101 -27.38 -15.01 31.13
CA GLU A 101 -28.56 -14.43 30.45
C GLU A 101 -29.31 -15.44 29.58
N ILE A 102 -28.58 -16.32 28.87
CA ILE A 102 -29.19 -17.40 28.06
C ILE A 102 -29.98 -18.34 28.98
N ASP A 103 -29.39 -18.75 30.10
CA ASP A 103 -30.03 -19.67 31.05
C ASP A 103 -31.31 -19.03 31.65
N GLN A 104 -31.26 -17.74 31.99
CA GLN A 104 -32.45 -16.98 32.45
C GLN A 104 -33.56 -16.92 31.40
N TYR A 105 -33.22 -16.73 30.12
CA TYR A 105 -34.22 -16.77 29.05
C TYR A 105 -34.83 -18.17 28.88
N GLN A 106 -34.03 -19.23 29.05
CA GLN A 106 -34.54 -20.60 28.99
C GLN A 106 -35.54 -20.89 30.12
N GLU A 107 -35.23 -20.46 31.34
CA GLU A 107 -36.17 -20.57 32.48
C GLU A 107 -37.45 -19.75 32.26
N LEU A 108 -37.32 -18.53 31.72
CA LEU A 108 -38.47 -17.69 31.37
C LEU A 108 -39.36 -18.34 30.32
N LEU A 109 -38.78 -18.92 29.27
CA LEU A 109 -39.52 -19.63 28.23
C LEU A 109 -40.28 -20.83 28.81
N HIS A 110 -39.63 -21.64 29.63
CA HIS A 110 -40.28 -22.76 30.34
C HIS A 110 -41.47 -22.28 31.18
N THR A 111 -41.29 -21.18 31.91
CA THR A 111 -42.35 -20.58 32.75
C THR A 111 -43.52 -20.09 31.90
N ILE A 112 -43.26 -19.45 30.75
CA ILE A 112 -44.31 -18.97 29.85
C ILE A 112 -45.06 -20.16 29.23
N ASP A 113 -44.36 -21.21 28.82
CA ASP A 113 -44.96 -22.42 28.26
C ASP A 113 -45.88 -23.13 29.26
N ASP A 114 -45.46 -23.21 30.53
CA ASP A 114 -46.30 -23.73 31.62
C ASP A 114 -47.59 -22.89 31.80
N LEU A 115 -47.47 -21.55 31.81
CA LEU A 115 -48.61 -20.65 31.95
C LEU A 115 -49.59 -20.72 30.75
N ILE A 116 -49.07 -20.90 29.54
CA ILE A 116 -49.89 -21.09 28.34
C ILE A 116 -50.63 -22.43 28.42
N ARG A 117 -49.95 -23.50 28.84
CA ARG A 117 -50.56 -24.84 29.01
C ARG A 117 -51.69 -24.84 30.03
N ASP A 118 -51.53 -24.11 31.13
CA ASP A 118 -52.53 -24.03 32.21
C ASP A 118 -53.70 -23.06 31.87
N ALA A 119 -53.56 -22.26 30.81
CA ALA A 119 -54.58 -21.30 30.44
C ALA A 119 -55.81 -21.98 29.81
N LYS A 120 -57.00 -21.68 30.36
CA LYS A 120 -58.29 -22.18 29.84
C LYS A 120 -58.77 -21.48 28.55
N ARG A 121 -58.03 -20.46 28.08
CA ARG A 121 -58.32 -19.65 26.89
C ARG A 121 -57.00 -19.22 26.23
N PRO A 122 -56.97 -18.95 24.91
CA PRO A 122 -55.78 -18.45 24.23
C PRO A 122 -55.20 -17.20 24.92
N ARG A 123 -53.86 -17.13 25.01
CA ARG A 123 -53.11 -16.02 25.63
C ARG A 123 -52.09 -15.42 24.65
N PRO A 124 -52.53 -14.64 23.65
CA PRO A 124 -51.63 -14.02 22.67
C PRO A 124 -50.57 -13.10 23.29
N ASP A 125 -50.85 -12.56 24.48
CA ASP A 125 -49.91 -11.77 25.27
C ASP A 125 -48.69 -12.58 25.72
N LEU A 126 -48.90 -13.83 26.14
CA LEU A 126 -47.86 -14.77 26.56
C LEU A 126 -47.11 -15.32 25.35
N GLU A 127 -47.81 -15.64 24.26
CA GLU A 127 -47.18 -16.06 23.00
C GLU A 127 -46.21 -14.99 22.47
N ARG A 128 -46.62 -13.72 22.46
CA ARG A 128 -45.74 -12.60 22.06
C ARG A 128 -44.54 -12.45 22.99
N ARG A 129 -44.72 -12.66 24.31
CA ARG A 129 -43.60 -12.63 25.27
C ARG A 129 -42.63 -13.78 25.05
N SER A 130 -43.12 -14.98 24.76
CA SER A 130 -42.31 -16.15 24.41
C SER A 130 -41.48 -15.86 23.15
N MET A 131 -42.11 -15.36 22.09
CA MET A 131 -41.41 -14.99 20.86
C MET A 131 -40.30 -13.96 21.11
N ASN A 132 -40.59 -12.89 21.86
CA ASN A 132 -39.59 -11.87 22.19
C ASN A 132 -38.42 -12.43 23.04
N ALA A 133 -38.72 -13.27 24.03
CA ALA A 133 -37.70 -13.89 24.88
C ALA A 133 -36.83 -14.87 24.09
N TYR A 134 -37.44 -15.65 23.19
CA TYR A 134 -36.73 -16.55 22.29
C TYR A 134 -35.81 -15.77 21.34
N GLU A 135 -36.30 -14.71 20.70
CA GLU A 135 -35.48 -13.86 19.83
C GLU A 135 -34.30 -13.24 20.58
N ALA A 136 -34.53 -12.73 21.81
CA ALA A 136 -33.47 -12.18 22.65
C ALA A 136 -32.42 -13.25 23.02
N MET A 137 -32.86 -14.45 23.43
CA MET A 137 -31.98 -15.58 23.71
C MET A 137 -31.13 -15.96 22.49
N GLN A 138 -31.72 -16.01 21.30
CA GLN A 138 -30.99 -16.35 20.07
C GLN A 138 -29.91 -15.31 19.76
N LYS A 139 -30.20 -14.02 19.93
CA LYS A 139 -29.19 -12.96 19.79
C LYS A 139 -28.03 -13.12 20.77
N ARG A 140 -28.27 -13.56 22.00
CA ARG A 140 -27.21 -13.86 22.98
C ARG A 140 -26.38 -15.07 22.58
N LYS A 141 -27.02 -16.14 22.09
CA LYS A 141 -26.33 -17.33 21.57
C LYS A 141 -25.45 -16.99 20.36
N GLU A 142 -25.97 -16.23 19.40
CA GLU A 142 -25.21 -15.77 18.23
C GLU A 142 -24.00 -14.92 18.64
N LYS A 143 -24.18 -14.00 19.61
CA LYS A 143 -23.08 -13.19 20.13
C LYS A 143 -21.98 -14.05 20.77
N LEU A 144 -22.38 -15.07 21.53
CA LEU A 144 -21.44 -15.99 22.17
C LEU A 144 -20.68 -16.85 21.15
N GLU A 145 -21.36 -17.31 20.10
CA GLU A 145 -20.73 -18.03 18.99
C GLU A 145 -19.72 -17.15 18.23
N LYS A 146 -20.07 -15.90 17.96
CA LYS A 146 -19.16 -14.90 17.35
C LYS A 146 -17.92 -14.70 18.20
N LEU A 147 -18.06 -14.55 19.53
CA LEU A 147 -16.92 -14.42 20.46
C LEU A 147 -16.00 -15.63 20.39
N ARG A 148 -16.56 -16.85 20.46
CA ARG A 148 -15.78 -18.09 20.42
C ARG A 148 -15.07 -18.28 19.08
N THR A 149 -15.73 -17.94 17.98
CA THR A 149 -15.16 -17.96 16.63
C THR A 149 -13.99 -16.99 16.50
N TYR A 150 -14.19 -15.75 16.95
CA TYR A 150 -13.12 -14.75 17.01
C TYR A 150 -11.94 -15.24 17.85
N SER A 151 -12.19 -15.77 19.06
CA SER A 151 -11.14 -16.30 19.94
C SER A 151 -10.34 -17.41 19.26
N ALA A 152 -11.01 -18.35 18.59
CA ALA A 152 -10.36 -19.44 17.87
C ALA A 152 -9.47 -18.96 16.72
N GLN A 153 -9.83 -17.87 16.06
CA GLN A 153 -9.07 -17.31 14.92
C GLN A 153 -8.00 -16.30 15.35
N SER A 154 -8.15 -15.66 16.50
CA SER A 154 -7.37 -14.47 16.89
C SER A 154 -5.86 -14.68 16.94
N ALA A 155 -5.38 -15.88 17.31
CA ALA A 155 -3.96 -16.20 17.32
C ALA A 155 -3.33 -16.14 15.91
N SER A 156 -4.09 -16.48 14.87
CA SER A 156 -3.62 -16.47 13.48
C SER A 156 -3.26 -15.07 12.97
N PHE A 157 -3.82 -14.02 13.57
CA PHE A 157 -3.52 -12.63 13.23
C PHE A 157 -2.06 -12.25 13.52
N PHE A 158 -1.37 -13.03 14.37
CA PHE A 158 0.03 -12.81 14.78
C PHE A 158 1.03 -13.73 14.04
N SER A 159 0.58 -14.48 13.04
CA SER A 159 1.41 -15.43 12.28
C SER A 159 2.58 -14.75 11.55
N GLU A 160 2.31 -13.63 10.87
CA GLU A 160 3.34 -12.85 10.17
C GLU A 160 4.36 -12.25 11.14
N TYR A 161 3.90 -11.72 12.28
CA TYR A 161 4.77 -11.22 13.34
C TYR A 161 5.69 -12.32 13.87
N THR A 162 5.13 -13.49 14.19
CA THR A 162 5.89 -14.64 14.70
C THR A 162 6.95 -15.10 13.70
N SER A 163 6.57 -15.19 12.42
CA SER A 163 7.48 -15.59 11.35
C SER A 163 8.62 -14.57 11.17
N SER A 164 8.29 -13.28 11.14
CA SER A 164 9.28 -12.20 11.02
C SER A 164 10.22 -12.14 12.23
N GLN A 165 9.71 -12.36 13.43
CA GLN A 165 10.50 -12.43 14.65
C GLN A 165 11.47 -13.61 14.64
N GLN A 166 11.05 -14.78 14.15
CA GLN A 166 11.94 -15.94 14.01
C GLN A 166 13.09 -15.64 13.04
N GLU A 167 12.81 -15.04 11.89
CA GLU A 167 13.84 -14.63 10.93
C GLU A 167 14.80 -13.58 11.51
N LEU A 168 14.27 -12.59 12.25
CA LEU A 168 15.09 -11.61 12.96
C LEU A 168 16.03 -12.28 13.97
N ASN A 169 15.51 -13.20 14.77
CA ASN A 169 16.31 -13.96 15.75
C ASN A 169 17.41 -14.77 15.08
N ASN A 170 17.11 -15.38 13.93
CA ASN A 170 18.12 -16.10 13.13
C ASN A 170 19.23 -15.16 12.64
N GLY A 171 18.88 -13.96 12.15
CA GLY A 171 19.86 -12.95 11.72
C GLY A 171 20.73 -12.44 12.88
N ILE A 172 20.12 -12.13 14.03
CA ILE A 172 20.84 -11.70 15.24
C ILE A 172 21.83 -12.78 15.71
N ALA A 173 21.44 -14.06 15.66
CA ALA A 173 22.31 -15.18 16.05
C ALA A 173 23.57 -15.33 15.18
N GLN A 174 23.59 -14.76 13.97
CA GLN A 174 24.78 -14.74 13.11
C GLN A 174 25.80 -13.68 13.54
N VAL A 175 25.34 -12.54 14.07
CA VAL A 175 26.21 -11.40 14.41
C VAL A 175 26.58 -11.33 15.90
N LYS A 176 25.77 -11.92 16.80
CA LYS A 176 25.91 -11.79 18.27
C LYS A 176 27.30 -12.15 18.80
N ASP A 177 27.92 -13.19 18.27
CA ASP A 177 29.20 -13.72 18.78
C ASP A 177 30.40 -13.34 17.89
N CYS A 178 30.24 -12.33 17.01
CA CYS A 178 31.27 -11.88 16.09
C CYS A 178 31.90 -13.02 15.26
N LYS A 179 31.10 -14.02 14.85
CA LYS A 179 31.54 -15.24 14.14
C LYS A 179 32.37 -14.95 12.87
N ALA A 180 32.14 -13.80 12.25
CA ALA A 180 32.88 -13.35 11.08
C ALA A 180 34.35 -13.00 11.39
N TRP A 181 34.74 -12.69 12.62
CA TRP A 181 36.12 -12.31 12.92
C TRP A 181 37.10 -13.48 12.68
N ASN A 182 38.20 -13.20 11.99
CA ASN A 182 39.29 -14.12 11.77
C ASN A 182 40.57 -13.56 12.39
N ALA A 183 40.90 -14.04 13.59
CA ALA A 183 42.08 -13.61 14.33
C ALA A 183 43.39 -13.89 13.58
N SER A 184 43.45 -14.98 12.81
CA SER A 184 44.66 -15.35 12.06
C SER A 184 44.97 -14.40 10.91
N THR A 185 43.95 -13.78 10.32
CA THR A 185 44.11 -12.81 9.22
C THR A 185 43.94 -11.36 9.65
N GLY A 186 43.43 -11.13 10.87
CA GLY A 186 43.08 -9.79 11.36
C GLY A 186 41.94 -9.13 10.57
N THR A 187 41.03 -9.92 10.00
CA THR A 187 39.95 -9.45 9.13
C THR A 187 38.62 -10.12 9.43
N PHE A 188 37.54 -9.52 8.95
CA PHE A 188 36.22 -10.17 8.91
C PHE A 188 36.12 -11.07 7.66
N ASP A 189 35.58 -12.28 7.85
CA ASP A 189 35.34 -13.28 6.82
C ASP A 189 33.85 -13.67 6.81
N LEU A 190 33.14 -13.15 5.80
CA LEU A 190 31.71 -13.40 5.62
C LEU A 190 31.37 -14.87 5.34
N LYS A 191 32.34 -15.69 4.89
CA LYS A 191 32.11 -17.13 4.65
C LYS A 191 31.85 -17.89 5.95
N LYS A 192 32.18 -17.31 7.10
CA LYS A 192 31.88 -17.86 8.42
C LYS A 192 30.45 -17.57 8.89
N LEU A 193 29.70 -16.73 8.16
CA LEU A 193 28.31 -16.43 8.45
C LEU A 193 27.40 -17.24 7.53
N ASP A 194 26.33 -17.79 8.10
CA ASP A 194 25.20 -18.20 7.27
C ASP A 194 24.38 -16.95 6.95
N MET A 195 24.32 -16.58 5.67
CA MET A 195 23.59 -15.41 5.15
C MET A 195 22.34 -15.80 4.35
N SER A 196 21.90 -17.06 4.43
CA SER A 196 20.72 -17.55 3.69
C SER A 196 19.42 -16.79 4.04
N TRP A 197 19.33 -16.25 5.26
CA TRP A 197 18.22 -15.43 5.76
C TRP A 197 18.17 -14.01 5.17
N ALA A 198 19.28 -13.47 4.68
CA ALA A 198 19.36 -12.06 4.29
C ALA A 198 18.65 -11.77 2.96
N LYS A 199 18.76 -12.67 1.99
CA LYS A 199 18.13 -12.50 0.66
C LYS A 199 16.60 -12.35 0.75
N PRO A 200 15.84 -13.28 1.39
CA PRO A 200 14.39 -13.14 1.47
C PRO A 200 13.94 -11.87 2.21
N ILE A 201 14.69 -11.45 3.25
CA ILE A 201 14.42 -10.19 3.96
C ILE A 201 14.59 -8.98 3.03
N ASN A 202 15.73 -8.88 2.33
CA ASN A 202 16.00 -7.79 1.40
C ASN A 202 14.94 -7.71 0.27
N GLU A 203 14.49 -8.86 -0.24
CA GLU A 203 13.47 -8.91 -1.28
C GLU A 203 12.10 -8.47 -0.77
N ARG A 204 11.68 -8.92 0.42
CA ARG A 204 10.42 -8.42 1.03
C ARG A 204 10.51 -6.96 1.42
N TRP A 205 11.67 -6.50 1.87
CA TRP A 205 11.89 -5.10 2.19
C TRP A 205 11.59 -4.19 1.00
N LYS A 206 12.07 -4.54 -0.19
CA LYS A 206 11.78 -3.79 -1.43
C LYS A 206 10.29 -3.75 -1.80
N ARG A 207 9.52 -4.73 -1.35
CA ARG A 207 8.05 -4.81 -1.52
C ARG A 207 7.27 -4.15 -0.39
N SER A 208 7.94 -3.64 0.64
CA SER A 208 7.26 -3.04 1.79
C SER A 208 6.85 -1.60 1.49
N PRO A 209 5.64 -1.16 1.88
CA PRO A 209 5.25 0.25 1.83
C PRO A 209 6.24 1.16 2.55
N ILE A 210 6.85 0.70 3.65
CA ILE A 210 7.84 1.49 4.41
C ILE A 210 9.09 1.77 3.57
N TYR A 211 9.50 0.86 2.70
CA TYR A 211 10.63 1.09 1.81
C TYR A 211 10.31 2.20 0.80
N LEU A 212 9.12 2.14 0.20
CA LEU A 212 8.63 3.20 -0.68
C LEU A 212 8.58 4.54 0.07
N ASP A 213 7.96 4.59 1.26
CA ASP A 213 7.86 5.80 2.08
C ASP A 213 9.25 6.41 2.37
N LYS A 214 10.24 5.58 2.72
CA LYS A 214 11.62 6.03 2.95
C LYS A 214 12.28 6.58 1.67
N GLN A 215 12.01 5.98 0.51
CA GLN A 215 12.49 6.53 -0.76
C GLN A 215 11.85 7.88 -1.06
N ILE A 216 10.53 8.00 -0.87
CA ILE A 216 9.79 9.24 -1.08
C ILE A 216 10.29 10.33 -0.12
N GLU A 217 10.47 10.05 1.16
CA GLU A 217 11.01 11.01 2.14
C GLU A 217 12.40 11.52 1.72
N ALA A 218 13.28 10.63 1.26
CA ALA A 218 14.59 11.02 0.76
C ALA A 218 14.51 11.91 -0.50
N ILE A 219 13.56 11.64 -1.41
CA ILE A 219 13.33 12.45 -2.60
C ILE A 219 12.76 13.83 -2.23
N LEU A 220 11.81 13.88 -1.32
CA LEU A 220 11.20 15.14 -0.86
C LEU A 220 12.25 16.06 -0.21
N ASN A 221 13.16 15.49 0.59
CA ASN A 221 14.23 16.20 1.29
C ASN A 221 15.46 16.52 0.42
N SER A 222 15.50 16.09 -0.84
CA SER A 222 16.64 16.37 -1.72
C SER A 222 16.66 17.81 -2.20
N SER A 223 17.83 18.27 -2.66
CA SER A 223 18.01 19.57 -3.33
C SER A 223 17.68 19.52 -4.83
N ASP A 224 17.04 18.46 -5.31
CA ASP A 224 16.68 18.33 -6.72
C ASP A 224 15.57 19.32 -7.11
N SER A 225 15.47 19.64 -8.40
CA SER A 225 14.35 20.43 -8.92
C SER A 225 13.03 19.64 -8.87
N ASP A 226 11.91 20.37 -8.88
CA ASP A 226 10.55 19.82 -8.86
C ASP A 226 10.31 18.76 -9.94
N ALA A 227 10.78 19.00 -11.18
CA ALA A 227 10.69 18.03 -12.27
C ALA A 227 11.48 16.74 -12.00
N VAL A 228 12.68 16.87 -11.42
CA VAL A 228 13.53 15.72 -11.07
C VAL A 228 12.93 14.94 -9.90
N LYS A 229 12.37 15.62 -8.89
CA LYS A 229 11.64 14.97 -7.80
C LYS A 229 10.43 14.20 -8.33
N THR A 230 9.65 14.81 -9.20
CA THR A 230 8.50 14.16 -9.87
C THR A 230 8.94 12.88 -10.59
N ALA A 231 10.01 12.93 -11.39
CA ALA A 231 10.54 11.76 -12.08
C ALA A 231 11.02 10.65 -11.12
N LYS A 232 11.70 11.02 -10.03
CA LYS A 232 12.15 10.06 -9.01
C LYS A 232 10.99 9.44 -8.24
N ILE A 233 9.94 10.21 -7.94
CA ILE A 233 8.72 9.70 -7.29
C ILE A 233 8.06 8.66 -8.18
N VAL A 234 7.80 8.99 -9.45
CA VAL A 234 7.21 8.02 -10.40
C VAL A 234 8.06 6.76 -10.49
N LYS A 235 9.40 6.89 -10.57
CA LYS A 235 10.30 5.73 -10.61
C LYS A 235 10.27 4.89 -9.33
N ALA A 236 10.16 5.51 -8.14
CA ALA A 236 10.04 4.78 -6.88
C ALA A 236 8.76 3.93 -6.83
N TYR A 237 7.64 4.48 -7.29
CA TYR A 237 6.38 3.75 -7.42
C TYR A 237 6.41 2.65 -8.49
N GLU A 238 7.12 2.88 -9.61
CA GLU A 238 7.38 1.85 -10.63
C GLU A 238 8.17 0.67 -10.07
N ASP A 239 9.25 0.95 -9.34
CA ASP A 239 10.08 -0.08 -8.71
C ASP A 239 9.29 -0.85 -7.66
N TYR A 240 8.41 -0.17 -6.91
CA TYR A 240 7.50 -0.80 -5.97
C TYR A 240 6.53 -1.78 -6.67
N LEU A 241 5.84 -1.34 -7.73
CA LEU A 241 4.93 -2.19 -8.50
C LEU A 241 5.66 -3.36 -9.17
N TYR A 242 6.86 -3.11 -9.68
CA TYR A 242 7.71 -4.15 -10.26
C TYR A 242 8.10 -5.19 -9.21
N GLU A 243 8.59 -4.79 -8.04
CA GLU A 243 9.02 -5.75 -7.02
C GLU A 243 7.82 -6.55 -6.46
N LEU A 244 6.62 -5.97 -6.39
CA LEU A 244 5.38 -6.69 -6.02
C LEU A 244 5.02 -7.79 -7.04
N ASN A 245 5.25 -7.55 -8.32
CA ASN A 245 4.80 -8.42 -9.42
C ASN A 245 5.95 -9.00 -10.25
N LYS A 246 7.14 -9.07 -9.65
CA LYS A 246 8.41 -9.32 -10.34
C LYS A 246 8.42 -10.59 -11.17
N VAL A 247 7.88 -11.67 -10.63
CA VAL A 247 7.86 -12.97 -11.33
C VAL A 247 7.08 -12.86 -12.63
N ALA A 248 5.85 -12.34 -12.58
CA ALA A 248 4.98 -12.19 -13.74
C ALA A 248 5.53 -11.18 -14.76
N LEU A 249 6.07 -10.05 -14.30
CA LEU A 249 6.65 -9.04 -15.18
C LEU A 249 7.92 -9.54 -15.87
N ASN A 250 8.74 -10.35 -15.20
CA ASN A 250 9.90 -10.99 -15.79
C ASN A 250 9.49 -12.04 -16.83
N GLU A 251 8.50 -12.87 -16.52
CA GLU A 251 7.98 -13.86 -17.46
C GLU A 251 7.39 -13.21 -18.71
N TYR A 252 6.59 -12.16 -18.53
CA TYR A 252 6.04 -11.36 -19.62
C TYR A 252 7.15 -10.76 -20.49
N ASN A 253 8.14 -10.10 -19.88
CA ASN A 253 9.27 -9.49 -20.61
C ASN A 253 10.08 -10.53 -21.38
N ASN A 254 10.41 -11.65 -20.74
CA ASN A 254 11.16 -12.73 -21.36
C ASN A 254 10.39 -13.35 -22.53
N THR A 255 9.07 -13.47 -22.43
CA THR A 255 8.23 -13.99 -23.50
C THR A 255 8.17 -13.00 -24.66
N ARG A 256 7.93 -11.72 -24.37
CA ARG A 256 7.95 -10.65 -25.38
C ARG A 256 9.27 -10.60 -26.16
N LYS A 257 10.41 -10.69 -25.47
CA LYS A 257 11.74 -10.70 -26.09
C LYS A 257 11.99 -11.89 -27.02
N LYS A 258 11.32 -13.03 -26.84
CA LYS A 258 11.45 -14.18 -27.75
C LYS A 258 10.88 -13.91 -29.15
N TYR A 259 9.88 -13.03 -29.24
CA TYR A 259 9.27 -12.66 -30.53
C TYR A 259 10.01 -11.53 -31.24
N GLY A 260 10.82 -10.74 -30.52
CA GLY A 260 11.60 -9.65 -31.12
C GLY A 260 10.72 -8.70 -31.95
N ASP A 261 11.08 -8.48 -33.21
CA ASP A 261 10.36 -7.59 -34.13
C ASP A 261 8.94 -8.10 -34.46
N GLU A 262 8.69 -9.42 -34.40
CA GLU A 262 7.36 -10.00 -34.67
C GLU A 262 6.33 -9.55 -33.64
N TRP A 263 6.76 -9.12 -32.44
CA TRP A 263 5.89 -8.53 -31.42
C TRP A 263 5.14 -7.29 -31.94
N PHE A 264 5.71 -6.58 -32.91
CA PHE A 264 5.11 -5.38 -33.50
C PHE A 264 4.42 -5.66 -34.84
N SER A 265 4.31 -6.93 -35.23
CA SER A 265 3.65 -7.35 -36.46
C SER A 265 2.16 -7.02 -36.44
N LYS A 266 1.61 -6.67 -37.61
CA LYS A 266 0.17 -6.47 -37.83
C LYS A 266 -0.54 -7.76 -38.27
N ASP A 267 0.15 -8.90 -38.28
CA ASP A 267 -0.45 -10.21 -38.59
C ASP A 267 -1.55 -10.54 -37.55
N PRO A 268 -2.79 -10.83 -37.97
CA PRO A 268 -3.86 -11.22 -37.05
C PRO A 268 -3.50 -12.37 -36.11
N LYS A 269 -2.72 -13.36 -36.56
CA LYS A 269 -2.28 -14.47 -35.71
C LYS A 269 -1.31 -14.03 -34.63
N MET A 270 -0.43 -13.07 -34.95
CA MET A 270 0.45 -12.49 -33.94
C MET A 270 -0.33 -11.64 -32.95
N LYS A 271 -1.36 -10.93 -33.40
CA LYS A 271 -2.26 -10.21 -32.51
C LYS A 271 -2.91 -11.16 -31.50
N ASP A 272 -3.45 -12.30 -31.95
CA ASP A 272 -4.05 -13.29 -31.04
C ASP A 272 -3.05 -13.83 -29.99
N ILE A 273 -1.77 -14.02 -30.38
CA ILE A 273 -0.69 -14.44 -29.48
C ILE A 273 -0.38 -13.36 -28.45
N ILE A 274 -0.26 -12.11 -28.88
CA ILE A 274 0.01 -10.96 -28.00
C ILE A 274 -1.15 -10.78 -27.02
N ASP A 275 -2.38 -10.88 -27.50
CA ASP A 275 -3.58 -10.75 -26.68
C ASP A 275 -3.64 -11.85 -25.59
N ASP A 276 -3.27 -13.10 -25.89
CA ASP A 276 -3.14 -14.17 -24.89
C ASP A 276 -2.04 -13.87 -23.85
N ILE A 277 -0.88 -13.36 -24.28
CA ILE A 277 0.22 -13.01 -23.37
C ILE A 277 -0.17 -11.83 -22.45
N GLU A 278 -0.79 -10.79 -23.00
CA GLU A 278 -1.31 -9.65 -22.24
C GLU A 278 -2.41 -10.09 -21.27
N GLN A 279 -3.30 -11.00 -21.68
CA GLN A 279 -4.36 -11.53 -20.83
C GLN A 279 -3.79 -12.33 -19.66
N ARG A 280 -2.73 -13.13 -19.85
CA ARG A 280 -2.05 -13.86 -18.76
C ARG A 280 -1.44 -12.90 -17.74
N LEU A 281 -0.76 -11.85 -18.21
CA LEU A 281 -0.22 -10.84 -17.30
C LEU A 281 -1.37 -10.14 -16.56
N SER A 282 -2.43 -9.73 -17.26
CA SER A 282 -3.59 -9.07 -16.65
C SER A 282 -4.23 -9.92 -15.57
N ASN A 283 -4.46 -11.21 -15.83
CA ASN A 283 -4.99 -12.14 -14.84
C ASN A 283 -4.12 -12.20 -13.58
N TYR A 284 -2.79 -12.20 -13.73
CA TYR A 284 -1.87 -12.16 -12.59
C TYR A 284 -1.97 -10.84 -11.82
N LEU A 285 -1.96 -9.69 -12.51
CA LEU A 285 -2.03 -8.37 -11.88
C LEU A 285 -3.36 -8.19 -11.13
N ILE A 286 -4.47 -8.67 -11.66
CA ILE A 286 -5.78 -8.67 -10.98
C ILE A 286 -5.72 -9.53 -9.70
N GLN A 287 -5.11 -10.73 -9.78
CA GLN A 287 -4.97 -11.64 -8.65
C GLN A 287 -3.97 -11.15 -7.59
N SER A 288 -3.09 -10.22 -7.93
CA SER A 288 -2.11 -9.64 -6.98
C SER A 288 -2.77 -8.89 -5.83
N GLY A 289 -4.02 -8.45 -5.99
CA GLY A 289 -4.76 -7.68 -4.98
C GLY A 289 -4.26 -6.25 -4.81
N VAL A 290 -3.39 -5.75 -5.70
CA VAL A 290 -2.91 -4.37 -5.69
C VAL A 290 -4.06 -3.42 -6.05
N ASP A 291 -4.42 -2.53 -5.13
CA ASP A 291 -5.30 -1.40 -5.43
C ASP A 291 -4.51 -0.34 -6.21
N ILE A 292 -4.43 -0.52 -7.53
CA ILE A 292 -3.65 0.34 -8.41
C ILE A 292 -4.13 1.80 -8.39
N LYS A 293 -5.44 2.03 -8.17
CA LYS A 293 -6.00 3.38 -8.04
C LYS A 293 -5.49 4.06 -6.78
N ALA A 294 -5.46 3.35 -5.65
CA ALA A 294 -4.85 3.87 -4.43
C ALA A 294 -3.34 4.14 -4.62
N VAL A 295 -2.61 3.28 -5.33
CA VAL A 295 -1.19 3.50 -5.65
C VAL A 295 -0.99 4.79 -6.46
N VAL A 296 -1.74 4.98 -7.54
CA VAL A 296 -1.64 6.19 -8.39
C VAL A 296 -2.08 7.44 -7.63
N ARG A 297 -3.12 7.35 -6.80
CA ARG A 297 -3.53 8.44 -5.90
C ARG A 297 -2.44 8.82 -4.91
N ASN A 298 -1.80 7.85 -4.26
CA ASN A 298 -0.71 8.10 -3.31
C ASN A 298 0.48 8.75 -4.03
N MET A 299 0.82 8.27 -5.22
CA MET A 299 1.83 8.87 -6.07
C MET A 299 1.49 10.32 -6.41
N GLY A 300 0.25 10.61 -6.82
CA GLY A 300 -0.23 11.97 -7.06
C GLY A 300 -0.10 12.87 -5.82
N ASN A 301 -0.43 12.36 -4.63
CA ASN A 301 -0.26 13.09 -3.38
C ASN A 301 1.21 13.38 -3.06
N ASP A 302 2.12 12.46 -3.31
CA ASP A 302 3.56 12.67 -3.07
C ASP A 302 4.18 13.63 -4.07
N ILE A 303 3.74 13.58 -5.33
CA ILE A 303 4.10 14.59 -6.33
C ILE A 303 3.57 15.96 -5.88
N LEU A 304 2.34 16.07 -5.39
CA LEU A 304 1.82 17.32 -4.82
C LEU A 304 2.64 17.82 -3.64
N LYS A 305 3.09 16.93 -2.74
CA LYS A 305 3.99 17.32 -1.63
C LYS A 305 5.31 17.89 -2.13
N ALA A 306 5.87 17.33 -3.22
CA ALA A 306 7.11 17.80 -3.82
C ALA A 306 6.98 19.18 -4.48
N ASN A 307 5.80 19.49 -5.04
CA ASN A 307 5.58 20.65 -5.91
C ASN A 307 4.79 21.80 -5.23
N GLY A 308 4.00 21.47 -4.21
CA GLY A 308 3.01 22.34 -3.58
C GLY A 308 1.78 22.61 -4.46
N THR A 309 0.68 23.04 -3.84
CA THR A 309 -0.48 23.61 -4.55
C THR A 309 -0.20 25.07 -4.88
N LYS A 310 -0.52 25.51 -6.11
CA LYS A 310 -0.30 26.90 -6.53
C LYS A 310 -1.58 27.72 -6.35
N ASP A 311 -1.59 28.59 -5.34
CA ASP A 311 -2.62 29.61 -5.17
C ASP A 311 -2.24 30.87 -5.98
N GLY A 312 -3.12 31.34 -6.86
CA GLY A 312 -2.80 32.44 -7.79
C GLY A 312 -1.82 32.03 -8.90
N MET A 313 -2.22 31.08 -9.74
CA MET A 313 -1.40 30.50 -10.83
C MET A 313 -0.75 31.54 -11.76
N SER A 314 0.54 31.32 -12.04
CA SER A 314 1.29 32.02 -13.06
C SER A 314 1.30 31.24 -14.38
N PRO A 315 1.60 31.91 -15.51
CA PRO A 315 1.89 31.22 -16.75
C PRO A 315 3.04 30.17 -16.60
N LEU A 316 4.04 30.40 -15.73
CA LEU A 316 5.11 29.43 -15.53
C LEU A 316 4.64 28.10 -14.91
N ASP A 317 3.59 28.11 -14.08
CA ASP A 317 3.05 26.90 -13.47
C ASP A 317 2.37 25.99 -14.49
N TYR A 318 1.72 26.57 -15.51
CA TYR A 318 1.15 25.81 -16.63
C TYR A 318 2.22 25.22 -17.54
N LEU A 319 3.28 25.99 -17.81
CA LEU A 319 4.43 25.50 -18.57
C LEU A 319 5.10 24.34 -17.84
N TYR A 320 5.25 24.46 -16.53
CA TYR A 320 5.76 23.37 -15.71
C TYR A 320 4.84 22.14 -15.79
N PHE A 321 3.54 22.31 -15.56
CA PHE A 321 2.57 21.22 -15.63
C PHE A 321 2.61 20.51 -16.99
N ALA A 322 2.59 21.27 -18.10
CA ALA A 322 2.74 20.72 -19.45
C ALA A 322 4.05 19.93 -19.60
N SER A 323 5.17 20.47 -19.09
CA SER A 323 6.48 19.83 -19.20
C SER A 323 6.60 18.48 -18.49
N ILE A 324 5.73 18.20 -17.50
CA ILE A 324 5.75 16.93 -16.76
C ILE A 324 4.69 15.93 -17.23
N VAL A 325 3.71 16.35 -18.05
CA VAL A 325 2.63 15.50 -18.59
C VAL A 325 2.74 15.23 -20.09
N ASP A 326 3.58 15.97 -20.82
CA ASP A 326 3.82 15.78 -22.26
C ASP A 326 4.36 14.37 -22.58
N THR A 327 4.28 13.96 -23.85
CA THR A 327 4.84 12.68 -24.29
C THR A 327 6.32 12.53 -23.95
N GLY A 328 6.68 11.42 -23.30
CA GLY A 328 8.05 11.18 -22.82
C GLY A 328 8.42 11.92 -21.53
N ALA A 329 7.50 12.69 -20.95
CA ALA A 329 7.67 13.34 -19.67
C ALA A 329 7.43 12.37 -18.49
N PRO A 330 7.78 12.73 -17.25
CA PRO A 330 7.63 11.86 -16.08
C PRO A 330 6.23 11.29 -15.85
N LEU A 331 5.16 12.04 -16.17
CA LEU A 331 3.77 11.61 -15.97
C LEU A 331 3.13 10.99 -17.22
N ASP A 332 3.88 10.80 -18.32
CA ASP A 332 3.43 9.99 -19.45
C ASP A 332 3.48 8.49 -19.09
N LEU A 333 2.59 8.10 -18.17
CA LEU A 333 2.55 6.73 -17.66
C LEU A 333 2.27 5.71 -18.77
N LYS A 334 1.61 6.11 -19.85
CA LYS A 334 1.21 5.22 -20.95
C LYS A 334 2.43 4.68 -21.70
N THR A 335 3.35 5.56 -22.09
CA THR A 335 4.50 5.19 -22.95
C THR A 335 5.80 4.98 -22.19
N ARG A 336 5.83 5.33 -20.90
CA ARG A 336 7.02 5.23 -20.05
C ARG A 336 7.50 3.79 -19.85
N ALA A 337 8.62 3.45 -20.46
CA ALA A 337 9.32 2.18 -20.23
C ALA A 337 9.81 2.06 -18.78
N TYR A 338 9.68 0.87 -18.17
CA TYR A 338 10.15 0.62 -16.81
C TYR A 338 11.67 0.76 -16.65
N SER A 339 12.43 0.25 -17.64
CA SER A 339 13.89 0.36 -17.75
C SER A 339 14.36 -0.02 -19.16
N GLU A 340 15.66 0.11 -19.44
CA GLU A 340 16.23 -0.34 -20.73
C GLU A 340 15.97 -1.82 -21.03
N ASP A 341 15.95 -2.66 -19.98
CA ASP A 341 15.68 -4.08 -20.12
C ASP A 341 14.18 -4.40 -20.24
N TYR A 342 13.30 -3.45 -19.93
CA TYR A 342 11.84 -3.59 -19.87
C TYR A 342 11.21 -2.37 -20.56
N ASP A 343 11.19 -2.41 -21.89
CA ASP A 343 10.72 -1.36 -22.80
C ASP A 343 9.19 -1.28 -22.93
N PHE A 344 8.47 -1.65 -21.87
CA PHE A 344 7.03 -1.53 -21.76
C PHE A 344 6.66 -0.78 -20.47
N SER A 345 5.48 -0.15 -20.48
CA SER A 345 4.95 0.52 -19.29
C SER A 345 4.21 -0.46 -18.40
N ILE A 346 4.58 -0.46 -17.12
CA ILE A 346 3.88 -1.19 -16.04
C ILE A 346 2.50 -0.55 -15.79
N TRP A 347 2.38 0.77 -15.95
CA TRP A 347 1.14 1.51 -15.75
C TRP A 347 0.09 1.24 -16.82
N SER A 348 0.50 0.97 -18.07
CA SER A 348 -0.45 0.71 -19.16
C SER A 348 -0.97 -0.73 -19.21
N ARG A 349 -0.60 -1.57 -18.22
CA ARG A 349 -1.12 -2.93 -18.11
C ARG A 349 -2.54 -2.93 -17.55
N ASN A 350 -3.30 -3.97 -17.84
CA ASN A 350 -4.65 -4.10 -17.32
C ASN A 350 -4.63 -4.69 -15.90
N TRP A 351 -4.73 -3.81 -14.91
CA TRP A 351 -4.68 -4.13 -13.48
C TRP A 351 -6.02 -4.58 -12.88
N THR A 352 -7.16 -4.21 -13.48
CA THR A 352 -8.50 -4.42 -12.89
C THR A 352 -9.46 -5.19 -13.79
N GLY A 353 -9.05 -5.49 -15.02
CA GLY A 353 -9.86 -6.18 -16.03
C GLY A 353 -10.63 -5.23 -16.93
N ASP A 354 -11.01 -4.05 -16.44
CA ASP A 354 -11.88 -3.07 -17.10
C ASP A 354 -11.21 -1.74 -17.45
N MET A 355 -9.94 -1.55 -17.08
CA MET A 355 -9.20 -0.33 -17.39
C MET A 355 -8.50 -0.42 -18.75
N SER A 356 -8.69 0.61 -19.59
CA SER A 356 -7.88 0.78 -20.80
C SER A 356 -6.44 1.18 -20.43
N GLY A 357 -5.49 0.91 -21.33
CA GLY A 357 -4.05 1.14 -21.08
C GLY A 357 -3.65 2.61 -20.88
N ASP A 358 -4.54 3.57 -21.13
CA ASP A 358 -4.37 5.01 -20.88
C ASP A 358 -5.07 5.50 -19.59
N TYR A 359 -5.89 4.67 -18.95
CA TYR A 359 -6.72 5.05 -17.79
C TYR A 359 -5.90 5.70 -16.67
N LEU A 360 -4.83 5.05 -16.20
CA LEU A 360 -4.06 5.53 -15.04
C LEU A 360 -3.31 6.83 -15.33
N GLY A 361 -2.83 7.02 -16.56
CA GLY A 361 -2.17 8.27 -16.98
C GLY A 361 -3.15 9.44 -16.97
N ASN A 362 -4.32 9.26 -17.59
CA ASN A 362 -5.39 10.26 -17.63
C ASN A 362 -5.98 10.54 -16.24
N TYR A 363 -6.18 9.49 -15.43
CA TYR A 363 -6.60 9.61 -14.05
C TYR A 363 -5.61 10.44 -13.22
N LEU A 364 -4.30 10.14 -13.31
CA LEU A 364 -3.28 10.89 -12.60
C LEU A 364 -3.21 12.34 -13.07
N PHE A 365 -3.33 12.57 -14.38
CA PHE A 365 -3.40 13.92 -14.95
C PHE A 365 -4.53 14.74 -14.30
N GLY A 366 -5.73 14.17 -14.21
CA GLY A 366 -6.88 14.81 -13.57
C GLY A 366 -6.68 15.04 -12.07
N TYR A 367 -6.23 14.02 -11.35
CA TYR A 367 -6.02 14.06 -9.90
C TYR A 367 -4.93 15.06 -9.51
N PHE A 368 -3.74 14.94 -10.10
CA PHE A 368 -2.61 15.83 -9.84
C PHE A 368 -2.91 17.25 -10.35
N GLY A 369 -3.48 17.39 -11.55
CA GLY A 369 -3.85 18.69 -12.10
C GLY A 369 -4.87 19.44 -11.24
N GLN A 370 -5.88 18.75 -10.69
CA GLN A 370 -6.81 19.37 -9.73
C GLN A 370 -6.09 19.85 -8.47
N GLY A 371 -5.14 19.08 -7.94
CA GLY A 371 -4.41 19.47 -6.72
C GLY A 371 -3.33 20.52 -6.92
N PHE A 372 -2.72 20.56 -8.11
CA PHE A 372 -1.62 21.46 -8.44
C PHE A 372 -2.12 22.79 -8.99
N LEU A 373 -3.04 22.74 -9.96
CA LEU A 373 -3.58 23.90 -10.68
C LEU A 373 -4.99 24.32 -10.20
N MET A 374 -5.71 23.52 -9.41
CA MET A 374 -7.12 23.81 -9.08
C MET A 374 -7.97 24.06 -10.34
N PHE A 375 -8.22 23.03 -11.16
CA PHE A 375 -9.02 23.19 -12.39
C PHE A 375 -10.39 23.81 -12.09
N ASP A 376 -10.51 25.12 -12.31
CA ASP A 376 -11.75 25.90 -12.29
C ASP A 376 -11.74 26.99 -13.37
N GLY A 377 -12.73 27.90 -13.38
CA GLY A 377 -12.85 28.99 -14.35
C GLY A 377 -11.65 29.94 -14.45
N SER A 378 -10.63 29.83 -13.60
CA SER A 378 -9.36 30.58 -13.65
C SER A 378 -8.57 30.35 -14.94
N VAL A 379 -8.67 29.15 -15.51
CA VAL A 379 -8.02 28.78 -16.78
C VAL A 379 -8.49 29.70 -17.93
N LEU A 380 -9.73 30.21 -17.90
CA LEU A 380 -10.28 31.19 -18.86
C LEU A 380 -9.64 32.57 -18.76
N LYS A 381 -9.38 33.03 -17.53
CA LYS A 381 -8.84 34.37 -17.27
C LYS A 381 -7.40 34.50 -17.75
N LEU A 382 -6.60 33.45 -17.62
CA LEU A 382 -5.20 33.41 -18.07
C LEU A 382 -5.05 33.30 -19.59
N SER A 383 -5.88 32.49 -20.26
CA SER A 383 -5.85 32.39 -21.73
C SER A 383 -6.10 33.74 -22.44
N ALA A 384 -6.86 34.65 -21.81
CA ALA A 384 -7.12 35.97 -22.37
C ALA A 384 -5.92 36.93 -22.25
N GLY A 385 -5.08 36.79 -21.21
CA GLY A 385 -3.90 37.64 -20.98
C GLY A 385 -2.59 37.06 -21.52
N ALA A 386 -2.44 35.72 -21.57
CA ALA A 386 -1.22 35.04 -22.00
C ALA A 386 -1.12 34.80 -23.52
N ALA A 387 -2.23 34.92 -24.26
CA ALA A 387 -2.24 34.70 -25.72
C ALA A 387 -1.30 35.65 -26.51
N GLN A 388 -0.92 36.80 -25.93
CA GLN A 388 0.07 37.70 -26.53
C GLN A 388 1.53 37.26 -26.29
N ALA A 389 1.82 36.37 -25.34
CA ALA A 389 3.17 35.99 -24.95
C ALA A 389 3.62 34.60 -25.44
N TRP A 390 2.69 33.74 -25.87
CA TRP A 390 2.89 32.28 -25.92
C TRP A 390 2.50 31.62 -27.25
N SER A 391 2.97 32.18 -28.37
CA SER A 391 2.68 31.66 -29.71
C SER A 391 3.26 30.26 -29.98
N ASP A 392 4.45 29.95 -29.44
CA ASP A 392 5.27 28.88 -30.05
C ASP A 392 5.34 27.55 -29.27
N LYS A 393 4.43 27.33 -28.32
CA LYS A 393 4.03 26.00 -27.81
C LYS A 393 2.58 26.13 -27.34
N ASP A 394 1.64 25.65 -28.16
CA ASP A 394 0.22 26.03 -28.22
C ASP A 394 -0.62 25.66 -26.98
N ILE A 395 -0.27 26.25 -25.82
CA ILE A 395 -0.95 26.09 -24.54
C ILE A 395 -2.35 26.70 -24.61
N ALA A 396 -2.56 27.73 -25.43
CA ALA A 396 -3.89 28.31 -25.64
C ALA A 396 -4.86 27.28 -26.23
N LYS A 397 -4.43 26.51 -27.24
CA LYS A 397 -5.19 25.37 -27.78
C LYS A 397 -5.37 24.25 -26.75
N TRP A 398 -4.33 23.92 -25.98
CA TRP A 398 -4.43 22.93 -24.91
C TRP A 398 -5.45 23.32 -23.82
N LEU A 399 -5.44 24.58 -23.36
CA LEU A 399 -6.41 25.14 -22.40
C LEU A 399 -7.83 25.20 -22.98
N LYS A 400 -7.97 25.49 -24.28
CA LYS A 400 -9.26 25.51 -24.98
C LYS A 400 -9.84 24.10 -25.09
N ASN A 401 -9.01 23.10 -25.39
CA ASN A 401 -9.39 21.69 -25.43
C ASN A 401 -9.83 21.18 -24.05
N MET A 402 -9.09 21.51 -22.99
CA MET A 402 -9.50 21.18 -21.61
C MET A 402 -10.88 21.75 -21.25
N LYS A 403 -11.17 23.01 -21.61
CA LYS A 403 -12.47 23.64 -21.32
C LYS A 403 -13.63 23.11 -22.15
N ALA A 404 -13.33 22.61 -23.34
CA ALA A 404 -14.31 21.99 -24.22
C ALA A 404 -14.64 20.54 -23.80
N GLY A 405 -13.98 20.00 -22.76
CA GLY A 405 -14.08 18.59 -22.39
C GLY A 405 -13.39 17.65 -23.38
N ASN A 406 -12.63 18.20 -24.34
CA ASN A 406 -11.87 17.43 -25.32
C ASN A 406 -10.49 17.13 -24.74
N PHE A 407 -10.45 16.36 -23.65
CA PHE A 407 -9.19 15.86 -23.16
C PHE A 407 -8.81 14.62 -23.96
N GLY A 408 -7.60 14.62 -24.52
CA GLY A 408 -6.99 13.45 -25.15
C GLY A 408 -7.41 13.18 -26.61
N ASP A 409 -6.77 12.18 -27.20
CA ASP A 409 -6.96 11.77 -28.60
C ASP A 409 -8.03 10.65 -28.71
N ASN A 410 -8.45 10.06 -27.58
CA ASN A 410 -9.39 8.94 -27.50
C ASN A 410 -10.74 9.34 -26.86
N PRO A 411 -11.86 8.67 -27.22
CA PRO A 411 -13.20 9.01 -26.73
C PRO A 411 -13.41 8.99 -25.20
N ASN A 412 -12.61 8.22 -24.45
CA ASN A 412 -12.78 8.02 -23.00
C ASN A 412 -11.83 8.87 -22.14
N ASP A 413 -10.85 9.55 -22.75
CA ASP A 413 -9.79 10.27 -22.03
C ASP A 413 -10.37 11.34 -21.09
N ALA A 414 -11.40 12.07 -21.55
CA ALA A 414 -12.13 13.06 -20.78
C ALA A 414 -12.78 12.47 -19.51
N GLN A 415 -13.38 11.27 -19.61
CA GLN A 415 -14.00 10.61 -18.48
C GLN A 415 -12.95 10.22 -17.42
N TYR A 416 -11.82 9.67 -17.85
CA TYR A 416 -10.77 9.22 -16.92
C TYR A 416 -10.11 10.38 -16.18
N ILE A 417 -9.96 11.53 -16.85
CA ILE A 417 -9.50 12.77 -16.20
C ILE A 417 -10.53 13.26 -15.20
N GLU A 418 -11.82 13.22 -15.54
CA GLU A 418 -12.90 13.59 -14.63
C GLU A 418 -12.96 12.68 -13.39
N ASP A 419 -12.70 11.37 -13.54
CA ASP A 419 -12.57 10.43 -12.43
C ASP A 419 -11.48 10.88 -11.44
N GLY A 420 -10.30 11.25 -11.95
CA GLY A 420 -9.19 11.74 -11.14
C GLY A 420 -9.51 13.05 -10.41
N ILE A 421 -10.17 13.99 -11.10
CA ILE A 421 -10.62 15.27 -10.51
C ILE A 421 -11.61 15.01 -9.38
N LYS A 422 -12.61 14.14 -9.60
CA LYS A 422 -13.63 13.77 -8.61
C LYS A 422 -13.00 13.09 -7.40
N ASP A 423 -12.07 12.17 -7.60
CA ASP A 423 -11.41 11.50 -6.47
C ASP A 423 -10.58 12.49 -5.62
N TYR A 424 -9.83 13.40 -6.25
CA TYR A 424 -9.11 14.45 -5.51
C TYR A 424 -10.07 15.29 -4.67
N LYS A 425 -11.16 15.75 -5.27
CA LYS A 425 -12.21 16.54 -4.61
C LYS A 425 -12.82 15.80 -3.41
N ASN A 426 -13.19 14.54 -3.58
CA ASN A 426 -13.72 13.69 -2.52
C ASN A 426 -12.72 13.52 -1.37
N GLN A 427 -11.44 13.27 -1.67
CA GLN A 427 -10.37 13.15 -0.67
C GLN A 427 -10.17 14.43 0.16
N LYS A 428 -10.45 15.60 -0.43
CA LYS A 428 -10.33 16.91 0.23
C LYS A 428 -11.64 17.42 0.85
N GLY A 429 -12.76 16.71 0.67
CA GLY A 429 -14.08 17.18 1.10
C GLY A 429 -14.56 18.43 0.33
N ILE A 430 -14.11 18.60 -0.91
CA ILE A 430 -14.45 19.72 -1.80
C ILE A 430 -15.53 19.23 -2.76
N ASN A 431 -16.74 19.77 -2.70
CA ASN A 431 -17.82 19.44 -3.64
C ASN A 431 -17.69 20.23 -4.96
#